data_AF-A0A2M7L7G5-F1
#
_entry.id   AF-A0A2M7L7G5-F1
#
_cell.length_a   1.000
_cell.length_b   1.000
_cell.length_c   1.000
_cell.angle_alpha   90.00
_cell.angle_beta   90.00
_cell.angle_gamma   90.00
#
_symmetry.space_group_name_H-M   'P 1'
#
loop_
_entity.id
_entity.type
_entity.pdbx_description
1 polymer ?
#
loop_
_entity_poly.entity_id
_entity_poly.type
_entity_poly.pdbx_seq_one_letter_code
_entity_poly.pdbx_strand_id
1 'polypeptide(L)' 'MQESELAIRRLRYRLNRQGMLELDAWLAGLLDADMDRAGVVDAIESLLACEPPDLQAMMHGESPLPEVLRPWLTCD' A
#
# COMPACT_ATOMS: atom_id res chain seq x y z
N MET A 1 15.06 12.03 11.51
CA MET A 1 15.04 12.25 10.05
C MET A 1 15.60 11.05 9.27
N GLN A 2 16.80 10.54 9.56
CA GLN A 2 17.36 9.36 8.88
C GLN A 2 16.53 8.06 9.06
N GLU A 3 15.93 7.86 10.24
CA GLU A 3 15.13 6.67 10.52
C GLU A 3 13.82 6.62 9.70
N SER A 4 13.17 7.78 9.53
CA SER A 4 11.97 7.94 8.70
C SER A 4 12.26 7.66 7.23
N GLU A 5 13.38 8.15 6.71
CA GLU A 5 13.77 7.90 5.32
C GLU A 5 14.09 6.42 5.07
N LEU A 6 14.76 5.76 6.01
CA LEU A 6 15.01 4.31 5.95
C LEU A 6 13.69 3.51 6.04
N ALA A 7 12.75 3.93 6.88
CA ALA A 7 11.44 3.30 6.97
C ALA A 7 10.67 3.39 5.64
N ILE A 8 10.64 4.58 5.02
CA ILE A 8 10.01 4.79 3.70
C ILE A 8 10.66 3.93 2.62
N ARG A 9 12.00 3.84 2.59
CA ARG A 9 12.71 2.97 1.63
C ARG A 9 12.35 1.50 1.82
N ARG A 10 12.26 1.01 3.05
CA ARG A 10 11.82 -0.37 3.36
C ARG A 10 10.36 -0.59 2.97
N LEU A 11 9.50 0.41 3.15
CA LEU A 11 8.09 0.36 2.76
C LEU A 11 7.96 0.21 1.24
N ARG A 12 8.64 1.07 0.47
CA ARG A 12 8.68 1.01 -1.00
C ARG A 12 9.24 -0.32 -1.52
N TYR A 13 10.24 -0.88 -0.85
CA TYR A 13 10.76 -2.20 -1.21
C TYR A 13 9.73 -3.32 -1.02
N ARG A 14 8.98 -3.29 0.09
CA ARG A 14 7.92 -4.28 0.37
C ARG A 14 6.78 -4.19 -0.65
N LEU A 15 6.36 -2.97 -1.01
CA LEU A 15 5.32 -2.76 -2.03
C LEU A 15 5.65 -3.41 -3.38
N ASN A 16 6.93 -3.46 -3.75
CA ASN A 16 7.41 -4.06 -5.01
C ASN A 16 7.61 -5.59 -4.95
N ARG A 17 7.25 -6.26 -3.85
CA ARG A 17 7.63 -7.66 -3.63
C ARG A 17 6.54 -8.46 -2.90
N GLN A 18 5.31 -8.42 -3.41
CA GLN A 18 4.23 -9.27 -2.91
C GLN A 18 4.28 -10.69 -3.47
N GLY A 19 4.89 -10.87 -4.65
CA GLY A 19 5.02 -12.18 -5.29
C GLY A 19 3.80 -12.58 -6.14
N MET A 20 2.86 -11.66 -6.35
CA MET A 20 1.71 -11.78 -7.24
C MET A 20 1.63 -10.56 -8.14
N LEU A 21 1.71 -10.76 -9.45
CA LEU A 21 1.82 -9.67 -10.43
C LEU A 21 0.65 -8.67 -10.36
N GLU A 22 -0.57 -9.16 -10.13
CA GLU A 22 -1.77 -8.31 -10.02
C GLU A 22 -1.69 -7.39 -8.79
N LEU A 23 -1.32 -7.94 -7.63
CA LEU A 23 -1.12 -7.15 -6.42
C LEU A 23 0.08 -6.21 -6.54
N ASP A 24 1.19 -6.66 -7.14
CA ASP A 24 2.35 -5.80 -7.38
C ASP A 24 1.98 -4.60 -8.28
N ALA A 25 1.18 -4.82 -9.33
CA ALA A 25 0.69 -3.75 -10.22
C ALA A 25 -0.26 -2.80 -9.51
N TRP A 26 -1.19 -3.32 -8.70
CA TRP A 26 -2.13 -2.51 -7.94
C TRP A 26 -1.44 -1.68 -6.86
N LEU A 27 -0.56 -2.30 -6.07
CA LEU A 27 0.19 -1.63 -5.01
C LEU A 27 1.25 -0.65 -5.53
N ALA A 28 1.66 -0.76 -6.81
CA ALA A 28 2.59 0.19 -7.41
C ALA A 28 2.08 1.63 -7.35
N GLY A 29 0.76 1.88 -7.34
CA GLY A 29 0.19 3.22 -7.16
C GLY A 29 0.61 3.90 -5.85
N LEU A 30 0.91 3.12 -4.80
CA LEU A 30 1.38 3.63 -3.52
C LEU A 30 2.85 4.09 -3.54
N LEU A 31 3.62 3.78 -4.60
CA LEU A 31 4.99 4.28 -4.75
C LEU A 31 5.03 5.80 -4.94
N ASP A 32 3.94 6.37 -5.46
CA ASP A 32 3.76 7.81 -5.65
C ASP A 32 2.95 8.45 -4.50
N ALA A 33 2.67 7.70 -3.43
CA ALA A 33 1.97 8.24 -2.27
C ALA A 33 2.81 9.26 -1.50
N ASP A 34 2.12 10.30 -1.02
CA ASP A 34 2.71 11.34 -0.17
C ASP A 34 2.92 10.79 1.24
N MET A 35 4.15 10.38 1.54
CA MET A 35 4.53 9.77 2.83
C MET A 35 4.57 10.80 3.98
N ASP A 36 4.55 12.09 3.67
CA ASP A 36 4.48 13.16 4.68
C ASP A 36 3.02 13.44 5.10
N ARG A 37 2.04 12.96 4.32
CA ARG A 37 0.62 13.06 4.66
C ARG A 37 0.31 12.17 5.85
N ALA A 38 -0.31 12.77 6.87
CA ALA A 38 -0.71 12.07 8.09
C ALA A 38 -1.57 10.83 7.78
N GLY A 39 -1.19 9.69 8.35
CA GLY A 39 -1.89 8.42 8.23
C GLY A 39 -1.59 7.60 6.96
N VAL A 40 -0.85 8.14 5.98
CA VAL A 40 -0.48 7.37 4.77
C VAL A 40 0.45 6.21 5.13
N VAL A 41 1.53 6.48 5.86
CA VAL A 41 2.50 5.44 6.23
C VAL A 41 1.83 4.32 7.03
N ASP A 42 1.08 4.67 8.08
CA ASP A 42 0.38 3.70 8.93
C ASP A 42 -0.64 2.85 8.15
N ALA A 43 -1.35 3.47 7.20
CA ALA A 43 -2.29 2.75 6.35
C ALA A 43 -1.59 1.79 5.38
N ILE A 44 -0.45 2.19 4.79
CA ILE A 44 0.34 1.30 3.93
C ILE A 44 0.93 0.16 4.75
N GLU A 45 1.43 0.41 5.96
CA GLU A 45 1.94 -0.64 6.83
C GLU A 45 0.85 -1.63 7.25
N SER A 46 -0.35 -1.15 7.55
CA SER A 46 -1.50 -1.99 7.84
C SER A 46 -1.89 -2.87 6.65
N LEU A 47 -1.86 -2.30 5.45
CA LEU A 47 -2.18 -3.00 4.22
C LEU A 47 -1.12 -4.07 3.90
N LEU A 48 0.16 -3.77 4.07
CA LEU A 48 1.26 -4.74 3.92
C LEU A 48 1.27 -5.85 4.99
N ALA A 49 0.47 -5.71 6.06
CA ALA A 49 0.28 -6.75 7.08
C ALA A 49 -0.92 -7.67 6.77
N CYS A 50 -1.73 -7.34 5.76
CA CYS A 50 -2.82 -8.18 5.30
C CYS A 50 -2.29 -9.37 4.49
N GLU A 51 -3.04 -10.47 4.54
CA GLU A 51 -2.75 -11.64 3.70
C GLU A 51 -3.21 -11.39 2.26
N PRO A 52 -2.62 -12.09 1.26
CA PRO A 52 -2.97 -11.88 -0.15
C PRO A 52 -4.48 -11.93 -0.48
N PRO A 53 -5.30 -12.85 0.10
CA PRO A 53 -6.74 -12.86 -0.16
C PRO A 53 -7.46 -11.59 0.30
N ASP A 54 -7.03 -10.99 1.42
CA ASP A 54 -7.62 -9.75 1.93
C ASP A 54 -7.29 -8.57 1.00
N LEU A 55 -6.06 -8.54 0.49
CA LEU A 55 -5.62 -7.55 -0.48
C LEU A 55 -6.39 -7.64 -1.80
N GLN A 56 -6.64 -8.87 -2.27
CA GLN A 56 -7.46 -9.10 -3.47
C GLN A 56 -8.90 -8.65 -3.24
N ALA A 57 -9.50 -8.94 -2.08
CA ALA A 57 -10.84 -8.46 -1.75
C ALA A 57 -10.91 -6.92 -1.77
N MET A 58 -9.89 -6.22 -1.27
CA MET A 58 -9.81 -4.75 -1.35
C MET A 58 -9.64 -4.26 -2.79
N MET A 59 -8.79 -4.92 -3.58
CA MET A 59 -8.56 -4.62 -5.00
C MET A 59 -9.84 -4.73 -5.83
N HIS A 60 -10.68 -5.73 -5.54
CA HIS A 60 -11.98 -5.94 -6.20
C HIS A 60 -13.14 -5.15 -5.56
N GLY A 61 -12.87 -4.33 -4.54
CA GLY A 61 -13.89 -3.54 -3.84
C GLY A 61 -14.85 -4.35 -2.96
N GLU A 62 -14.54 -5.63 -2.72
CA GLU A 62 -15.28 -6.54 -1.84
C GLU A 62 -15.00 -6.24 -0.36
N SER A 63 -13.86 -5.61 -0.06
CA SER A 63 -13.44 -5.16 1.27
C SER A 63 -13.08 -3.67 1.25
N PRO A 64 -13.37 -2.91 2.33
CA PRO A 64 -13.10 -1.48 2.34
C PRO A 64 -11.59 -1.17 2.36
N LEU A 65 -11.19 -0.27 1.46
CA LEU A 65 -9.87 0.34 1.47
C LEU A 65 -9.76 1.48 2.50
N PRO A 66 -8.59 1.66 3.14
CA PRO A 66 -8.32 2.84 3.96
C PRO A 66 -8.56 4.12 3.14
N GLU A 67 -9.40 5.03 3.66
CA GLU A 67 -9.82 6.22 2.92
C GLU A 67 -8.64 7.09 2.47
N VAL A 68 -7.59 7.14 3.30
CA VAL A 68 -6.38 7.91 3.02
C VAL A 68 -5.62 7.39 1.80
N LEU A 69 -5.76 6.11 1.43
CA LEU A 69 -5.04 5.49 0.31
C LEU A 69 -5.82 5.53 -1.02
N ARG A 70 -7.12 5.82 -0.99
CA ARG A 70 -7.98 5.90 -2.18
C ARG A 70 -7.47 6.80 -3.32
N PRO A 71 -6.73 7.90 -3.08
CA PRO A 71 -6.19 8.69 -4.18
C PRO A 71 -5.18 7.94 -5.06
N TRP A 72 -4.56 6.88 -4.52
CA TRP A 72 -3.48 6.12 -5.16
C TRP A 72 -3.87 4.68 -5.53
N LEU A 73 -4.96 4.17 -4.96
CA LEU A 73 -5.47 2.83 -5.24
C LEU A 73 -6.89 2.94 -5.80
N THR A 74 -7.10 2.36 -6.98
CA THR A 74 -8.43 2.18 -7.57
C THR A 74 -8.88 0.74 -7.34
N CYS A 75 -10.16 0.55 -7.01
CA CYS A 75 -10.78 -0.76 -7.17
C CYS A 75 -11.15 -0.92 -8.65
N ASP A 76 -10.87 -2.08 -9.22
CA ASP A 76 -11.26 -2.44 -10.60
C ASP A 76 -12.65 -3.09 -10.61
#